data_AF-A0A972SV57-F1
#
_entry.id   AF-A0A972SV57-F1
#
_cell.length_a   1.000
_cell.length_b   1.000
_cell.length_c   1.000
_cell.angle_alpha   90.00
_cell.angle_beta   90.00
_cell.angle_gamma   90.00
#
_symmetry.space_group_name_H-M   'P 1'
#
loop_
_entity.id
_entity.type
_entity.pdbx_description
1 polymer ?
#
loop_
_entity_poly.entity_id
_entity_poly.type
_entity_poly.pdbx_seq_one_letter_code
_entity_poly.pdbx_strand_id
1 'polypeptide(L)'
;MPSKLSSLEMQLLNQFSALTSENRREVQRYIQYVLTMQCKSEYVTQVIHNQTLCNHLLGLAHLPESENYTEEVIERVRKLRYHCQQMFERIYDKYVGLIKDSLIEHNLVKFTYDALDAIESAAMAGNVPRTQREIYEMVETYKTLLSNTRRRQIRAV
;
A
#
# COMPACT_ATOMS: atom_id res chain seq x y z
N MET A 1 14.91 -16.85 -25.02
CA MET A 1 16.07 -17.52 -24.38
C MET A 1 15.53 -18.29 -23.19
N PRO A 2 15.59 -19.63 -23.13
CA PRO A 2 15.19 -20.33 -21.91
C PRO A 2 16.20 -19.96 -20.81
N SER A 3 15.72 -19.29 -19.77
CA SER A 3 16.54 -18.93 -18.61
C SER A 3 17.11 -20.20 -18.00
N LYS A 4 18.44 -20.32 -17.97
CA LYS A 4 19.14 -21.45 -17.37
C LYS A 4 18.79 -21.45 -15.88
N LEU A 5 18.00 -22.44 -15.44
CA LEU A 5 17.65 -22.59 -14.02
C LEU A 5 18.93 -22.79 -13.21
N SER A 6 19.01 -22.09 -12.09
CA SER A 6 20.05 -22.29 -11.09
C SER A 6 19.96 -23.68 -10.47
N SER A 7 21.06 -24.14 -9.85
CA SER A 7 21.09 -25.42 -9.12
C SER A 7 20.03 -25.49 -8.03
N LEU A 8 19.76 -24.37 -7.35
CA LEU A 8 18.73 -24.27 -6.32
C LEU A 8 17.33 -24.44 -6.90
N GLU A 9 17.02 -23.78 -8.01
CA GLU A 9 15.71 -23.90 -8.66
C GLU A 9 15.46 -25.32 -9.19
N MET A 10 16.49 -25.97 -9.76
CA MET A 10 16.41 -27.38 -10.15
C MET A 10 16.17 -28.30 -8.95
N GLN A 11 16.87 -28.05 -7.83
CA GLN A 11 16.69 -28.83 -6.61
C GLN A 11 15.27 -28.69 -6.06
N LEU A 12 14.73 -27.46 -6.00
CA LEU A 12 13.36 -27.20 -5.55
C LEU A 12 12.32 -27.88 -6.43
N LEU A 13 12.49 -27.84 -7.76
CA LEU A 13 11.61 -28.54 -8.69
C LEU A 13 11.65 -30.05 -8.48
N ASN A 14 12.84 -30.62 -8.33
CA ASN A 14 13.01 -32.06 -8.09
C ASN A 14 12.35 -32.47 -6.76
N GLN A 15 12.57 -31.72 -5.69
CA GLN A 15 11.94 -31.95 -4.38
C GLN A 15 10.41 -31.87 -4.47
N PHE A 16 9.89 -30.83 -5.11
CA PHE A 16 8.45 -30.66 -5.31
C PHE A 16 7.85 -31.80 -6.15
N SER A 17 8.56 -32.28 -7.17
CA SER A 17 8.14 -33.40 -8.01
C SER A 17 8.15 -34.76 -7.28
N ALA A 18 8.95 -34.91 -6.22
CA ALA A 18 8.95 -36.13 -5.41
C ALA A 18 7.75 -36.21 -4.44
N LEU A 19 7.07 -35.09 -4.17
CA LEU A 19 5.92 -35.04 -3.26
C LEU A 19 4.67 -35.71 -3.85
N THR A 20 3.80 -36.23 -2.97
CA THR A 20 2.44 -36.65 -3.31
C THR A 20 1.60 -35.46 -3.79
N SER A 21 0.49 -35.71 -4.50
CA SER A 21 -0.42 -34.66 -4.97
C SER A 21 -0.98 -33.80 -3.82
N GLU A 22 -1.28 -34.42 -2.69
CA GLU A 22 -1.74 -33.74 -1.47
C GLU A 22 -0.67 -32.79 -0.92
N ASN A 23 0.55 -33.29 -0.69
CA ASN A 23 1.64 -32.48 -0.15
C ASN A 23 2.04 -31.34 -1.11
N ARG A 24 2.00 -31.56 -2.43
CA ARG A 24 2.20 -30.48 -3.42
C ARG A 24 1.16 -29.37 -3.27
N ARG A 25 -0.10 -29.73 -3.03
CA ARG A 25 -1.19 -28.75 -2.82
C ARG A 25 -0.97 -27.96 -1.54
N GLU A 26 -0.52 -28.60 -0.46
CA GLU A 26 -0.18 -27.91 0.79
C GLU A 26 0.97 -26.92 0.61
N VAL A 27 2.06 -27.35 -0.04
CA VAL A 27 3.20 -26.46 -0.35
C VAL A 27 2.73 -25.29 -1.21
N GLN A 28 1.89 -25.51 -2.23
CA GLN A 28 1.32 -24.42 -3.02
C GLN A 28 0.49 -23.45 -2.18
N ARG A 29 -0.37 -23.94 -1.28
CA ARG A 29 -1.14 -23.08 -0.36
C ARG A 29 -0.22 -22.26 0.54
N TYR A 30 0.85 -22.88 1.06
CA TYR A 30 1.82 -22.19 1.90
C TYR A 30 2.57 -21.11 1.11
N ILE A 31 3.02 -21.39 -0.12
CA ILE A 31 3.65 -20.40 -1.00
C ILE A 31 2.69 -19.24 -1.26
N GLN A 32 1.42 -19.50 -1.56
CA GLN A 32 0.39 -18.46 -1.74
C GLN A 32 0.22 -17.60 -0.49
N TYR A 33 0.18 -18.23 0.69
CA TYR A 33 0.10 -17.51 1.96
C TYR A 33 1.33 -16.62 2.19
N VAL A 34 2.54 -17.15 2.00
CA VAL A 34 3.79 -16.39 2.20
C VAL A 34 3.89 -15.23 1.21
N LEU A 35 3.59 -15.46 -0.08
CA LEU A 35 3.55 -14.39 -1.09
C LEU A 35 2.53 -13.31 -0.74
N THR A 36 1.36 -13.69 -0.22
CA THR A 36 0.35 -12.74 0.27
C THR A 36 0.87 -11.91 1.44
N MET A 37 1.52 -12.54 2.43
CA MET A 37 2.09 -11.83 3.57
C MET A 37 3.22 -10.88 3.12
N GLN A 38 4.05 -11.31 2.18
CA GLN A 38 5.10 -10.48 1.61
C GLN A 38 4.50 -9.27 0.86
N CYS A 39 3.50 -9.48 0.01
CA CYS A 39 2.80 -8.41 -0.70
C CYS A 39 2.21 -7.38 0.28
N LYS A 40 1.53 -7.83 1.34
CA LYS A 40 1.02 -6.95 2.41
C LYS A 40 2.13 -6.17 3.11
N SER A 41 3.24 -6.83 3.42
CA SER A 41 4.41 -6.17 4.03
C SER A 41 5.00 -5.11 3.10
N GLU A 42 5.11 -5.38 1.81
CA GLU A 42 5.62 -4.43 0.82
C GLU A 42 4.70 -3.22 0.66
N TYR A 43 3.37 -3.39 0.69
CA TYR A 43 2.44 -2.25 0.74
C TYR A 43 2.72 -1.37 1.96
N VAL A 44 2.86 -1.97 3.15
CA VAL A 44 3.14 -1.20 4.37
C VAL A 44 4.50 -0.49 4.25
N THR A 45 5.57 -1.19 3.89
CA THR A 45 6.90 -0.58 3.80
C THR A 45 6.97 0.50 2.73
N GLN A 46 6.45 0.25 1.53
CA GLN A 46 6.57 1.23 0.45
C GLN A 46 5.67 2.42 0.67
N VAL A 47 4.49 2.27 1.30
CA VAL A 47 3.47 3.33 1.40
C VAL A 47 3.51 4.03 2.75
N ILE A 48 3.51 3.29 3.87
CA ILE A 48 3.49 3.86 5.22
C ILE A 48 4.87 4.38 5.64
N HIS A 49 5.96 3.71 5.23
CA HIS A 49 7.32 4.21 5.54
C HIS A 49 7.86 5.16 4.47
N ASN A 50 7.00 5.61 3.54
CA ASN A 50 7.39 6.58 2.53
C ASN A 50 7.50 7.98 3.15
N GLN A 51 8.73 8.46 3.31
CA GLN A 51 8.97 9.80 3.87
C GLN A 51 8.36 10.89 3.00
N THR A 52 8.36 10.73 1.67
CA THR A 52 7.78 11.71 0.74
C THR A 52 6.27 11.81 0.92
N LEU A 53 5.57 10.68 1.05
CA LEU A 53 4.12 10.65 1.29
C LEU A 53 3.76 11.29 2.64
N CYS A 54 4.54 10.98 3.68
CA CYS A 54 4.42 11.62 4.99
C CYS A 54 4.58 13.14 4.90
N ASN A 55 5.61 13.62 4.19
CA ASN A 55 5.87 15.04 4.01
C ASN A 55 4.75 15.74 3.23
N HIS A 56 4.19 15.12 2.19
CA HIS A 56 3.06 15.67 1.45
C HIS A 56 1.80 15.79 2.31
N LEU A 57 1.51 14.77 3.13
CA LEU A 57 0.38 14.78 4.05
C LEU A 57 0.52 15.85 5.14
N LEU A 58 1.70 15.96 5.75
CA LEU A 58 1.98 17.03 6.71
C LEU A 58 1.93 18.42 6.05
N GLY A 59 2.42 18.54 4.82
CA GLY A 59 2.33 19.77 4.04
C GLY A 59 0.89 20.18 3.70
N LEU A 60 -0.03 19.23 3.54
CA LEU A 60 -1.47 19.48 3.42
C LEU A 60 -2.07 19.97 4.76
N ALA A 61 -1.70 19.34 5.87
CA ALA A 61 -2.21 19.72 7.20
C ALA A 61 -1.73 21.09 7.69
N HIS A 62 -0.55 21.52 7.26
CA HIS A 62 0.02 22.83 7.60
C HIS A 62 -0.24 23.91 6.55
N LEU A 63 -1.10 23.64 5.56
CA LEU A 63 -1.42 24.62 4.54
C LEU A 63 -2.19 25.79 5.19
N PRO A 64 -1.69 27.04 5.07
CA PRO A 64 -2.35 28.20 5.65
C PRO A 64 -3.67 28.47 4.92
N GLU A 65 -4.68 28.92 5.66
CA GLU A 65 -5.91 29.41 5.06
C GLU A 65 -5.60 30.62 4.17
N SER A 66 -6.10 30.59 2.95
CA SER A 66 -5.98 31.64 1.95
C SER A 66 -7.24 31.64 1.08
N GLU A 67 -7.44 32.70 0.29
CA GLU A 67 -8.57 32.80 -0.64
C GLU A 67 -8.65 31.61 -1.62
N ASN A 68 -7.51 30.99 -1.93
CA ASN A 68 -7.40 29.85 -2.86
C ASN A 68 -7.12 28.51 -2.14
N TYR A 69 -7.39 28.42 -0.84
CA TYR A 69 -7.07 27.24 -0.03
C TYR A 69 -7.60 25.93 -0.64
N THR A 70 -8.86 25.89 -1.05
CA THR A 70 -9.48 24.68 -1.60
C THR A 70 -8.90 24.26 -2.93
N GLU A 71 -8.57 25.21 -3.81
CA GLU A 71 -7.91 24.95 -5.09
C GLU A 71 -6.51 24.35 -4.88
N GLU A 72 -5.75 24.92 -3.94
CA GLU A 72 -4.42 24.42 -3.61
C GLU A 72 -4.49 23.02 -2.98
N VAL A 73 -5.48 22.75 -2.13
CA VAL A 73 -5.72 21.41 -1.58
C VAL A 73 -6.01 20.41 -2.71
N ILE A 74 -6.90 20.74 -3.64
CA ILE A 74 -7.25 19.85 -4.77
C ILE A 74 -6.00 19.50 -5.58
N GLU A 75 -5.19 20.49 -5.94
CA GLU A 75 -3.97 20.26 -6.71
C GLU A 75 -3.00 19.31 -5.97
N ARG A 76 -2.78 19.56 -4.68
CA ARG A 76 -1.90 18.75 -3.85
C ARG A 76 -2.43 17.33 -3.64
N VAL A 77 -3.74 17.17 -3.42
CA VAL A 77 -4.40 15.86 -3.27
C VAL A 77 -4.30 15.04 -4.55
N ARG A 78 -4.47 15.66 -5.73
CA ARG A 78 -4.29 14.98 -7.02
C ARG A 78 -2.86 14.51 -7.26
N LYS A 79 -1.86 15.35 -6.93
CA LYS A 79 -0.45 14.95 -6.97
C LYS A 79 -0.18 13.77 -6.03
N LEU A 80 -0.71 13.84 -4.80
CA LEU A 80 -0.59 12.76 -3.82
C LEU A 80 -1.24 11.46 -4.31
N ARG A 81 -2.44 11.54 -4.88
CA ARG A 81 -3.14 10.40 -5.50
C ARG A 81 -2.30 9.73 -6.57
N TYR A 82 -1.72 10.52 -7.48
CA TYR A 82 -0.87 10.01 -8.54
C TYR A 82 0.39 9.30 -8.01
N HIS A 83 0.99 9.81 -6.93
CA HIS A 83 2.11 9.15 -6.27
C HIS A 83 1.69 7.82 -5.62
N CYS A 84 0.58 7.80 -4.89
CA CYS A 84 0.04 6.58 -4.31
C CYS A 84 -0.25 5.53 -5.38
N GLN A 85 -0.87 5.93 -6.49
CA GLN A 85 -1.21 5.06 -7.61
C GLN A 85 0.01 4.36 -8.18
N GLN A 86 1.06 5.11 -8.54
CA GLN A 86 2.29 4.52 -9.09
C GLN A 86 2.92 3.48 -8.14
N MET A 87 2.87 3.75 -6.83
CA MET A 87 3.40 2.84 -5.83
C MET A 87 2.54 1.57 -5.71
N PHE A 88 1.21 1.72 -5.74
CA PHE A 88 0.28 0.60 -5.67
C PHE A 88 0.34 -0.27 -6.93
N GLU A 89 0.42 0.34 -8.11
CA GLU A 89 0.56 -0.34 -9.41
C GLU A 89 1.85 -1.14 -9.48
N ARG A 90 2.99 -0.56 -9.06
CA ARG A 90 4.27 -1.28 -9.02
C ARG A 90 4.19 -2.56 -8.16
N ILE A 91 3.49 -2.51 -7.03
CA ILE A 91 3.30 -3.69 -6.17
C ILE A 91 2.32 -4.65 -6.84
N TYR A 92 1.21 -4.15 -7.38
CA TYR A 92 0.22 -4.95 -8.10
C TYR A 92 0.86 -5.75 -9.24
N ASP A 93 1.61 -5.09 -10.12
CA ASP A 93 2.27 -5.70 -11.28
C ASP A 93 3.25 -6.81 -10.89
N LYS A 94 3.91 -6.67 -9.74
CA LYS A 94 4.81 -7.68 -9.20
C LYS A 94 4.08 -8.95 -8.77
N TYR A 95 2.83 -8.86 -8.32
CA TYR A 95 2.12 -9.96 -7.65
C TYR A 95 0.86 -10.47 -8.37
N VAL A 96 0.31 -9.73 -9.34
CA VAL A 96 -0.96 -10.06 -10.02
C VAL A 96 -0.98 -11.44 -10.68
N GLY A 97 0.15 -11.89 -11.21
CA GLY A 97 0.27 -13.24 -11.80
C GLY A 97 0.69 -14.33 -10.82
N LEU A 98 1.01 -13.97 -9.57
CA LEU A 98 1.62 -14.88 -8.58
C LEU A 98 0.64 -15.26 -7.46
N ILE A 99 -0.31 -14.39 -7.13
CA ILE A 99 -1.29 -14.58 -6.06
C ILE A 99 -2.66 -14.84 -6.69
N LYS A 100 -3.32 -15.93 -6.32
CA LYS A 100 -4.68 -16.23 -6.79
C LYS A 100 -5.73 -15.40 -6.02
N ASP A 101 -6.60 -14.72 -6.76
CA ASP A 101 -7.78 -13.94 -6.34
C ASP A 101 -7.54 -12.74 -5.40
N SER A 102 -8.60 -11.91 -5.27
CA SER A 102 -8.82 -10.55 -4.70
C SER A 102 -8.04 -10.05 -3.47
N LEU A 103 -7.08 -10.80 -2.95
CA LEU A 103 -6.21 -10.45 -1.82
C LEU A 103 -5.25 -9.30 -2.11
N ILE A 104 -5.15 -8.84 -3.38
CA ILE A 104 -4.38 -7.65 -3.75
C ILE A 104 -5.12 -6.36 -3.36
N GLU A 105 -6.45 -6.41 -3.12
CA GLU A 105 -7.17 -5.30 -2.49
C GLU A 105 -6.77 -5.18 -1.02
N HIS A 106 -5.63 -4.54 -0.80
CA HIS A 106 -5.13 -4.24 0.53
C HIS A 106 -5.99 -3.13 1.13
N ASN A 107 -6.51 -3.33 2.35
CA ASN A 107 -7.29 -2.30 3.07
C ASN A 107 -6.61 -0.94 3.11
N LEU A 108 -5.27 -0.91 3.08
CA LEU A 108 -4.48 0.32 2.97
C LEU A 108 -4.72 1.08 1.66
N VAL A 109 -4.77 0.38 0.53
CA VAL A 109 -5.00 0.98 -0.80
C VAL A 109 -6.38 1.62 -0.80
N LYS A 110 -7.39 0.86 -0.39
CA LYS A 110 -8.77 1.34 -0.28
C LYS A 110 -8.87 2.55 0.65
N PHE A 111 -8.38 2.43 1.89
CA PHE A 111 -8.33 3.54 2.84
C PHE A 111 -7.67 4.79 2.26
N THR A 112 -6.54 4.62 1.57
CA THR A 112 -5.81 5.76 0.98
C THR A 112 -6.66 6.48 -0.04
N TYR A 113 -7.32 5.75 -0.95
CA TYR A 113 -8.18 6.36 -1.96
C TYR A 113 -9.45 6.97 -1.36
N ASP A 114 -10.12 6.25 -0.44
CA ASP A 114 -11.32 6.74 0.24
C ASP A 114 -11.04 8.07 0.97
N ALA A 115 -9.89 8.18 1.65
CA ALA A 115 -9.49 9.41 2.34
C ALA A 115 -9.17 10.56 1.38
N LEU A 116 -8.45 10.28 0.29
CA LEU A 116 -8.16 11.30 -0.73
C LEU A 116 -9.43 11.78 -1.44
N ASP A 117 -10.37 10.86 -1.73
CA ASP A 117 -11.69 11.19 -2.30
C ASP A 117 -12.51 12.07 -1.36
N ALA A 118 -12.49 11.78 -0.05
CA ALA A 118 -13.20 12.59 0.94
C ALA A 118 -12.65 14.02 1.01
N ILE A 119 -11.32 14.19 1.01
CA ILE A 119 -10.67 15.51 1.00
C ILE A 119 -10.99 16.25 -0.30
N GLU A 120 -10.80 15.61 -1.45
CA GLU A 120 -11.05 16.23 -2.76
C GLU A 120 -12.51 16.65 -2.90
N SER A 121 -13.45 15.80 -2.49
CA SER A 121 -14.89 16.11 -2.50
C SER A 121 -15.23 17.30 -1.60
N ALA A 122 -14.66 17.36 -0.39
CA ALA A 122 -14.88 18.48 0.53
C ALA A 122 -14.32 19.80 -0.04
N ALA A 123 -13.14 19.76 -0.64
CA ALA A 123 -12.49 20.91 -1.24
C ALA A 123 -13.23 21.40 -2.49
N MET A 124 -13.68 20.49 -3.36
CA MET A 124 -14.49 20.82 -4.54
C MET A 124 -15.84 21.46 -4.17
N ALA A 125 -16.39 21.11 -3.01
CA ALA A 125 -17.61 21.73 -2.49
C ALA A 125 -17.37 23.11 -1.85
N GLY A 126 -16.13 23.61 -1.82
CA GLY A 126 -15.77 24.87 -1.16
C GLY A 126 -15.87 24.83 0.38
N ASN A 127 -16.01 23.63 0.97
CA ASN A 127 -16.23 23.48 2.40
C ASN A 127 -14.88 23.39 3.13
N VAL A 128 -14.30 24.54 3.47
CA VAL A 128 -13.01 24.64 4.17
C VAL A 128 -13.00 23.87 5.50
N PRO A 129 -13.98 24.03 6.41
CA PRO A 129 -13.97 23.30 7.68
C PRO A 129 -13.99 21.79 7.50
N ARG A 130 -14.80 21.28 6.57
CA ARG A 130 -14.82 19.84 6.26
C ARG A 130 -13.49 19.40 5.67
N THR A 131 -12.93 20.16 4.73
CA THR A 131 -11.65 19.84 4.08
C THR A 131 -10.53 19.67 5.11
N GLN A 132 -10.41 20.61 6.05
CA GLN A 132 -9.43 20.54 7.14
C GLN A 132 -9.64 19.31 8.03
N ARG A 133 -10.89 19.00 8.36
CA ARG A 133 -11.23 17.81 9.15
C ARG A 133 -10.80 16.52 8.44
N GLU A 134 -11.15 16.34 7.17
CA GLU A 134 -10.77 15.15 6.41
C GLU A 134 -9.24 15.02 6.28
N ILE A 135 -8.52 16.14 6.07
CA ILE A 135 -7.04 16.16 6.06
C ILE A 135 -6.49 15.70 7.41
N TYR A 136 -7.00 16.24 8.52
CA TYR A 136 -6.56 15.88 9.86
C TYR A 136 -6.83 14.40 10.17
N GLU A 137 -8.02 13.90 9.85
CA GLU A 137 -8.40 12.49 10.02
C GLU A 137 -7.47 11.55 9.24
N MET A 138 -7.13 11.90 8.00
CA MET A 138 -6.19 11.12 7.20
C MET A 138 -4.79 11.11 7.84
N VAL A 139 -4.29 12.27 8.29
CA VAL A 139 -2.97 12.39 8.92
C VAL A 139 -2.88 11.60 10.23
N GLU A 140 -3.89 11.69 11.10
CA GLU A 140 -3.90 10.96 12.37
C GLU A 140 -4.01 9.45 12.18
N THR A 141 -4.83 9.02 11.22
CA THR A 141 -4.91 7.60 10.83
C THR A 141 -3.56 7.11 10.30
N TYR A 142 -2.90 7.90 9.46
CA TYR A 142 -1.57 7.59 8.93
C TYR A 142 -0.51 7.46 10.04
N LYS A 143 -0.47 8.38 11.00
CA LYS A 143 0.42 8.31 12.18
C LYS A 143 0.15 7.06 13.02
N THR A 144 -1.12 6.70 13.17
CA THR A 144 -1.52 5.48 13.89
C THR A 144 -1.01 4.22 13.18
N LEU A 145 -1.13 4.15 11.86
CA LEU A 145 -0.58 3.05 11.05
C LEU A 145 0.95 2.97 11.16
N LEU A 146 1.64 4.11 11.13
CA LEU A 146 3.10 4.18 11.30
C LEU A 146 3.55 3.64 12.67
N SER A 147 2.89 4.06 13.75
CA SER A 147 3.24 3.66 15.12
C SER A 147 2.94 2.17 15.40
N ASN A 148 1.82 1.65 14.90
CA ASN A 148 1.45 0.24 15.03
C ASN A 148 2.41 -0.69 14.26
N THR A 149 2.91 -0.22 13.12
CA THR A 149 3.91 -0.96 12.32
C THR A 149 5.24 -1.05 13.07
N ARG A 150 5.71 0.06 13.66
CA ARG A 150 6.91 0.06 14.52
C ARG A 150 6.78 -0.89 15.72
N ARG A 151 5.62 -0.93 16.38
CA ARG A 151 5.36 -1.85 17.51
C ARG A 151 5.44 -3.32 17.11
N ARG A 152 5.02 -3.68 15.89
CA ARG A 152 5.14 -5.05 15.37
C ARG A 152 6.59 -5.42 15.04
N GLN A 153 7.39 -4.50 14.53
CA GLN A 153 8.82 -4.72 14.28
C GLN A 153 9.61 -4.94 15.58
N ILE A 154 9.34 -4.18 16.65
CA ILE A 154 10.04 -4.31 17.94
C ILE A 154 9.76 -5.67 18.61
N ARG A 155 8.59 -6.28 18.37
CA ARG A 155 8.24 -7.60 18.96
C ARG A 155 8.80 -8.79 18.18
N ALA A 156 9.36 -8.58 16.98
CA ALA A 156 9.86 -9.63 16.11
C ALA A 156 11.41 -9.74 16.13
N VAL A 157 12.08 -8.98 17.00
CA VAL A 157 13.54 -8.97 17.22
C VAL A 157 13.85 -9.62 18.56
#